data_AF-A0A2G3PNB8-F1
#
_entry.id   AF-A0A2G3PNB8-F1
#
_cell.length_a   1.000
_cell.length_b   1.000
_cell.length_c   1.000
_cell.angle_alpha   90.00
_cell.angle_beta   90.00
_cell.angle_gamma   90.00
#
_symmetry.space_group_name_H-M   'P 1'
#
loop_
_entity.id
_entity.type
_entity.pdbx_description
1 polymer ?
#
loop_
_entity_poly.entity_id
_entity_poly.type
_entity_poly.pdbx_seq_one_letter_code
_entity_poly.pdbx_strand_id
1 'polypeptide(L)'
;MLQRPASASLVGGAPWAPTRADRARDIVAAVALLASLGLDWDADTLGLFRVDVAVVTGLSLLSLLLPAASRRGMFGQTWTPAKLRALKLICVAPYLAVVMVCLGWDIACRWTEWDYGGTGFGPAVWIGLAGAVLAGQPREADLFDVSGHDGFGVAGRQSRALLLVVGGLFAVMTVSAVVIDVVRFVENLDAVAGLRVSVLDPLVSAAAAVAWLIVVGRLILSAATGKTGSSLSLSLLGWAAAGWALMVSLPGAPYESVDSVTTGYLGIAVLGGIGAAALSPALPRRIAMTQHEYYSAPLGVVMAVSLLWVAMSVAGLTLYSATSAVLAALVFFTLALAGATLVRDRMSSGPGDQQKALFGFAIGLVITAIAVLVVMSVRVNWNQPAPLALWLVGFVVPAFIVWREALAASLARSGVIR
;
A
#
# COMPACT_ATOMS: atom_id res chain seq x y z
N MET A 1 -3.49 -41.61 -33.56
CA MET A 1 -3.03 -41.69 -32.16
C MET A 1 -1.61 -41.18 -32.11
N LEU A 2 -1.41 -39.91 -31.74
CA LEU A 2 -0.08 -39.31 -31.59
C LEU A 2 0.19 -39.13 -30.10
N GLN A 3 1.20 -39.84 -29.60
CA GLN A 3 1.65 -39.82 -28.21
C GLN A 3 2.16 -38.42 -27.85
N ARG A 4 1.59 -37.83 -26.80
CA ARG A 4 2.17 -36.67 -26.11
C ARG A 4 3.39 -37.13 -25.32
N PRO A 5 4.55 -36.45 -25.39
CA PRO A 5 5.64 -36.73 -24.49
C PRO A 5 5.27 -36.27 -23.08
N ALA A 6 5.40 -37.19 -22.13
CA ALA A 6 5.30 -36.93 -20.71
C ALA A 6 6.62 -36.32 -20.22
N SER A 7 6.62 -35.06 -19.83
CA SER A 7 7.69 -34.51 -18.99
C SER A 7 7.20 -33.33 -18.14
N ALA A 8 7.55 -33.42 -16.85
CA ALA A 8 7.47 -32.40 -15.81
C ALA A 8 6.12 -32.09 -15.15
N SER A 9 5.45 -33.12 -14.62
CA SER A 9 4.56 -32.98 -13.46
C SER A 9 5.38 -33.03 -12.17
N LEU A 10 5.90 -31.89 -11.72
CA LEU A 10 6.50 -31.74 -10.40
C LEU A 10 5.85 -30.56 -9.66
N VAL A 11 4.55 -30.74 -9.41
CA VAL A 11 3.66 -30.25 -8.33
C VAL A 11 2.25 -30.34 -8.94
N GLY A 12 1.55 -31.43 -8.64
CA GLY A 12 0.32 -31.85 -9.30
C GLY A 12 -0.84 -30.85 -9.14
N GLY A 13 -1.22 -30.23 -10.25
CA GLY A 13 -2.46 -29.47 -10.43
C GLY A 13 -2.63 -29.16 -11.90
N ALA A 14 -3.86 -29.24 -12.42
CA ALA A 14 -4.11 -28.77 -13.78
C ALA A 14 -3.80 -27.26 -13.87
N PRO A 15 -3.26 -26.75 -15.00
CA PRO A 15 -2.79 -25.37 -15.11
C PRO A 15 -3.88 -24.31 -14.84
N TRP A 16 -5.16 -24.69 -14.91
CA TRP A 16 -6.32 -23.85 -14.63
C TRP A 16 -6.81 -23.90 -13.17
N ALA A 17 -6.15 -24.67 -12.29
CA ALA A 17 -6.48 -24.75 -10.88
C ALA A 17 -5.91 -23.54 -10.10
N PRO A 18 -6.68 -22.94 -9.17
CA PRO A 18 -6.21 -21.78 -8.41
C PRO A 18 -5.02 -22.15 -7.52
N THR A 19 -3.98 -21.32 -7.58
CA THR A 19 -2.79 -21.50 -6.73
C THR A 19 -3.10 -21.21 -5.26
N ARG A 20 -2.17 -21.53 -4.34
CA ARG A 20 -2.30 -21.11 -2.94
C ARG A 20 -2.30 -19.58 -2.82
N ALA A 21 -1.50 -18.91 -3.65
CA ALA A 21 -1.42 -17.45 -3.70
C ALA A 21 -2.75 -16.83 -4.20
N ASP A 22 -3.37 -17.42 -5.22
CA ASP A 22 -4.69 -16.97 -5.71
C ASP A 22 -5.75 -17.04 -4.59
N ARG A 23 -5.79 -18.16 -3.85
CA ARG A 23 -6.72 -18.33 -2.72
C ARG A 23 -6.45 -17.36 -1.57
N ALA A 24 -5.19 -17.18 -1.21
CA ALA A 24 -4.81 -16.22 -0.18
C ALA A 24 -5.24 -14.80 -0.58
N ARG A 25 -5.04 -14.42 -1.85
CA ARG A 25 -5.48 -13.13 -2.38
C ARG A 25 -7.00 -12.95 -2.31
N ASP A 26 -7.77 -13.97 -2.70
CA ASP A 26 -9.24 -13.92 -2.65
C ASP A 26 -9.74 -13.80 -1.20
N ILE A 27 -9.14 -14.54 -0.26
CA ILE A 27 -9.48 -14.46 1.16
C ILE A 27 -9.16 -13.08 1.70
N VAL A 28 -7.97 -12.56 1.41
CA VAL A 28 -7.55 -11.23 1.86
C VAL A 28 -8.44 -10.13 1.25
N ALA A 29 -8.83 -10.26 -0.02
CA ALA A 29 -9.78 -9.35 -0.66
C ALA A 29 -11.15 -9.39 0.02
N ALA A 30 -11.67 -10.59 0.29
CA ALA A 30 -12.94 -10.76 0.99
C ALA A 30 -12.90 -10.20 2.41
N VAL A 31 -11.84 -10.48 3.17
CA VAL A 31 -11.64 -9.96 4.53
C VAL A 31 -11.57 -8.44 4.51
N ALA A 32 -10.82 -7.85 3.59
CA ALA A 32 -10.74 -6.38 3.47
C ALA A 32 -12.09 -5.75 3.13
N LEU A 33 -12.83 -6.33 2.16
CA LEU A 33 -14.17 -5.84 1.79
C LEU A 33 -15.19 -5.98 2.94
N LEU A 34 -15.16 -7.09 3.67
CA LEU A 34 -16.05 -7.30 4.81
C LEU A 34 -15.67 -6.42 6.01
N ALA A 35 -14.38 -6.27 6.29
CA ALA A 35 -13.89 -5.37 7.33
C ALA A 35 -14.30 -3.93 7.02
N SER A 36 -14.20 -3.49 5.77
CA SER A 36 -14.64 -2.16 5.32
C SER A 36 -16.09 -1.85 5.70
N LEU A 37 -17.00 -2.82 5.65
CA LEU A 37 -18.40 -2.59 6.07
C LEU A 37 -18.56 -2.34 7.57
N GLY A 38 -17.68 -2.92 8.39
CA GLY A 38 -17.69 -2.77 9.86
C GLY A 38 -16.88 -1.59 10.37
N LEU A 39 -16.29 -0.80 9.48
CA LEU A 39 -15.47 0.36 9.81
C LEU A 39 -16.19 1.66 9.45
N ASP A 40 -15.77 2.75 10.08
CA ASP A 40 -16.26 4.09 9.78
C ASP A 40 -15.90 4.47 8.34
N TRP A 41 -16.94 4.80 7.58
CA TRP A 41 -16.82 5.29 6.22
C TRP A 41 -16.62 6.80 6.18
N ASP A 42 -17.35 7.49 7.03
CA ASP A 42 -17.26 8.92 7.34
C ASP A 42 -17.57 9.09 8.83
N ALA A 43 -17.73 10.33 9.30
CA ALA A 43 -17.71 10.62 10.74
C ALA A 43 -18.94 10.09 11.45
N ASP A 44 -20.00 9.96 10.68
CA ASP A 44 -21.34 9.75 11.19
C ASP A 44 -21.86 8.36 10.80
N THR A 45 -21.22 7.68 9.84
CA THR A 45 -21.74 6.42 9.29
C THR A 45 -20.69 5.33 9.10
N LEU A 46 -21.05 4.13 9.56
CA LEU A 46 -20.38 2.88 9.19
C LEU A 46 -20.65 2.54 7.73
N GLY A 47 -19.69 1.89 7.08
CA GLY A 47 -19.83 1.44 5.69
C GLY A 47 -21.06 0.55 5.45
N LEU A 48 -21.50 -0.23 6.45
CA LEU A 48 -22.69 -1.09 6.35
C LEU A 48 -24.01 -0.31 6.24
N PHE A 49 -24.12 0.87 6.84
CA PHE A 49 -25.35 1.66 6.83
C PHE A 49 -25.52 2.49 5.56
N ARG A 50 -24.47 2.59 4.75
CA ARG A 50 -24.47 3.26 3.46
C ARG A 50 -24.87 2.28 2.35
N VAL A 51 -26.07 2.45 1.79
CA VAL A 51 -26.63 1.54 0.77
C VAL A 51 -25.75 1.48 -0.48
N ASP A 52 -25.25 2.63 -0.93
CA ASP A 52 -24.31 2.73 -2.04
C ASP A 52 -23.05 1.88 -1.78
N VAL A 53 -22.44 2.03 -0.60
CA VAL A 53 -21.23 1.31 -0.18
C VAL A 53 -21.49 -0.21 -0.05
N ALA A 54 -22.59 -0.59 0.59
CA ALA A 54 -22.97 -1.99 0.77
C ALA A 54 -23.18 -2.69 -0.58
N VAL A 55 -23.84 -2.02 -1.54
CA VAL A 55 -24.09 -2.56 -2.89
C VAL A 55 -22.77 -2.74 -3.66
N VAL A 56 -21.90 -1.72 -3.70
CA VAL A 56 -20.63 -1.83 -4.44
C VAL A 56 -19.67 -2.83 -3.79
N THR A 57 -19.72 -2.98 -2.47
CA THR A 57 -18.97 -4.01 -1.74
C THR A 57 -19.50 -5.40 -2.07
N GLY A 58 -20.82 -5.58 -2.11
CA GLY A 58 -21.46 -6.82 -2.53
C GLY A 58 -21.08 -7.22 -3.96
N LEU A 59 -21.09 -6.29 -4.91
CA LEU A 59 -20.62 -6.52 -6.28
C LEU A 59 -19.15 -6.93 -6.32
N SER A 60 -18.30 -6.28 -5.52
CA SER A 60 -16.88 -6.62 -5.39
C SER A 60 -16.68 -8.02 -4.80
N LEU A 61 -17.48 -8.43 -3.81
CA LEU A 61 -17.46 -9.80 -3.26
C LEU A 61 -17.93 -10.83 -4.29
N LEU A 62 -19.01 -10.54 -5.03
CA LEU A 62 -19.49 -11.41 -6.12
C LEU A 62 -18.42 -11.63 -7.19
N SER A 63 -17.58 -10.62 -7.47
CA SER A 63 -16.47 -10.74 -8.41
C SER A 63 -15.48 -11.86 -8.05
N LEU A 64 -15.31 -12.16 -6.75
CA LEU A 64 -14.45 -13.24 -6.25
C LEU A 64 -15.03 -14.62 -6.55
N LEU A 65 -16.34 -14.73 -6.69
CA LEU A 65 -17.06 -15.96 -6.99
C LEU A 65 -17.09 -16.27 -8.49
N LEU A 66 -16.92 -15.26 -9.35
CA LEU A 66 -17.00 -15.42 -10.81
C LEU A 66 -16.07 -16.52 -11.36
N PRO A 67 -14.79 -16.67 -10.93
CA PRO A 67 -13.95 -17.74 -11.46
C PRO A 67 -14.42 -19.13 -11.03
N ALA A 68 -15.01 -19.27 -9.83
CA ALA A 68 -15.60 -20.52 -9.39
C ALA A 68 -16.87 -20.85 -10.18
N ALA A 69 -17.74 -19.87 -10.43
CA ALA A 69 -18.92 -19.99 -11.28
C ALA A 69 -18.55 -20.38 -12.72
N SER A 70 -17.51 -19.75 -13.27
CA SER A 70 -16.98 -20.06 -14.61
C SER A 70 -16.47 -21.49 -14.71
N ARG A 71 -15.75 -22.00 -13.71
CA ARG A 71 -15.28 -23.39 -13.68
C ARG A 71 -16.41 -24.41 -13.57
N ARG A 72 -17.55 -24.03 -13.01
CA ARG A 72 -18.77 -24.86 -12.96
C ARG A 72 -19.59 -24.81 -14.26
N GLY A 73 -19.13 -24.09 -15.27
CA GLY A 73 -19.80 -24.01 -16.57
C GLY A 73 -21.01 -23.07 -16.63
N MET A 74 -21.19 -22.18 -15.64
CA MET A 74 -22.38 -21.32 -15.55
C MET A 74 -22.51 -20.30 -16.69
N PHE A 75 -21.43 -19.97 -17.40
CA PHE A 75 -21.41 -18.94 -18.47
C PHE A 75 -21.45 -19.51 -19.90
N GLY A 76 -21.64 -20.84 -20.06
CA GLY A 76 -21.68 -21.51 -21.36
C GLY A 76 -20.32 -21.63 -22.07
N GLN A 77 -20.31 -22.24 -23.26
CA GLN A 77 -19.10 -22.61 -24.00
C GLN A 77 -18.37 -21.43 -24.67
N THR A 78 -19.04 -20.29 -24.84
CA THR A 78 -18.48 -19.08 -25.49
C THR A 78 -17.73 -18.17 -24.52
N TRP A 79 -17.63 -18.57 -23.25
CA TRP A 79 -16.99 -17.79 -22.20
C TRP A 79 -15.48 -17.99 -22.21
N THR A 80 -14.73 -16.90 -22.29
CA THR A 80 -13.26 -16.92 -22.33
C THR A 80 -12.67 -16.32 -21.05
N PRO A 81 -11.44 -16.69 -20.66
CA PRO A 81 -10.75 -16.07 -19.53
C PRO A 81 -10.61 -14.54 -19.67
N ALA A 82 -10.51 -14.02 -20.90
CA ALA A 82 -10.54 -12.59 -21.17
C ALA A 82 -11.87 -11.92 -20.76
N LYS A 83 -13.02 -12.54 -21.11
CA LYS A 83 -14.35 -12.05 -20.71
C LYS A 83 -14.54 -12.13 -19.19
N LEU A 84 -14.03 -13.19 -18.55
CA LEU A 84 -14.04 -13.32 -17.09
C LEU A 84 -13.28 -12.16 -16.41
N ARG A 85 -12.06 -11.87 -16.87
CA ARG A 85 -11.25 -10.75 -16.35
C ARG A 85 -11.96 -9.41 -16.52
N ALA A 86 -12.57 -9.17 -17.69
CA ALA A 86 -13.35 -7.95 -17.94
C ALA A 86 -14.58 -7.86 -17.02
N LEU A 87 -15.31 -8.96 -16.82
CA LEU A 87 -16.48 -8.98 -15.93
C LEU A 87 -16.09 -8.70 -14.48
N LYS A 88 -14.96 -9.24 -13.99
CA LYS A 88 -14.43 -8.92 -12.65
C LYS A 88 -14.17 -7.42 -12.50
N LEU A 89 -13.53 -6.80 -13.49
CA LEU A 89 -13.30 -5.35 -13.50
C LEU A 89 -14.62 -4.57 -13.52
N ILE A 90 -15.61 -5.00 -14.30
CA ILE A 90 -16.95 -4.36 -14.33
C ILE A 90 -17.63 -4.44 -12.97
N CYS A 91 -17.53 -5.56 -12.24
CA CYS A 91 -18.09 -5.69 -10.90
C CYS A 91 -17.40 -4.79 -9.86
N VAL A 92 -16.12 -4.51 -10.03
CA VAL A 92 -15.30 -3.68 -9.11
C VAL A 92 -15.31 -2.20 -9.48
N ALA A 93 -15.54 -1.85 -10.75
CA ALA A 93 -15.56 -0.47 -11.22
C ALA A 93 -16.53 0.45 -10.46
N PRO A 94 -17.74 0.02 -10.05
CA PRO A 94 -18.63 0.82 -9.23
C PRO A 94 -18.00 1.25 -7.89
N TYR A 95 -17.23 0.37 -7.25
CA TYR A 95 -16.55 0.69 -6.00
C TYR A 95 -15.52 1.81 -6.22
N LEU A 96 -14.70 1.67 -7.27
CA LEU A 96 -13.73 2.71 -7.66
C LEU A 96 -14.43 4.04 -7.99
N ALA A 97 -15.57 3.99 -8.69
CA ALA A 97 -16.34 5.17 -9.04
C ALA A 97 -16.89 5.90 -7.80
N VAL A 98 -17.47 5.16 -6.85
CA VAL A 98 -17.94 5.73 -5.57
C VAL A 98 -16.79 6.42 -4.84
N VAL A 99 -15.64 5.74 -4.70
CA VAL A 99 -14.46 6.33 -4.06
C VAL A 99 -13.99 7.60 -4.79
N MET A 100 -13.91 7.60 -6.12
CA MET A 100 -13.50 8.77 -6.90
C MET A 100 -14.46 9.95 -6.76
N VAL A 101 -15.78 9.71 -6.81
CA VAL A 101 -16.80 10.75 -6.67
C VAL A 101 -16.78 11.34 -5.26
N CYS A 102 -16.74 10.48 -4.25
CA CYS A 102 -16.64 10.86 -2.84
C CYS A 102 -15.38 11.71 -2.59
N LEU A 103 -14.23 11.27 -3.08
CA LEU A 103 -12.98 12.03 -2.96
C LEU A 103 -13.00 13.36 -3.72
N GLY A 104 -13.58 13.40 -4.92
CA GLY A 104 -13.74 14.63 -5.68
C GLY A 104 -14.62 15.64 -4.96
N TRP A 105 -15.71 15.18 -4.34
CA TRP A 105 -16.59 15.99 -3.51
C TRP A 105 -15.87 16.53 -2.27
N ASP A 106 -15.14 15.67 -1.57
CA ASP A 106 -14.39 16.01 -0.35
C ASP A 106 -13.26 17.01 -0.59
N ILE A 107 -12.58 16.89 -1.74
CA ILE A 107 -11.67 17.94 -2.22
C ILE A 107 -12.47 19.21 -2.47
N ALA A 108 -13.49 19.18 -3.34
CA ALA A 108 -14.22 20.38 -3.75
C ALA A 108 -14.78 21.20 -2.58
N CYS A 109 -15.35 20.54 -1.56
CA CYS A 109 -15.85 21.19 -0.35
C CYS A 109 -14.77 21.96 0.41
N ARG A 110 -13.51 21.48 0.40
CA ARG A 110 -12.40 22.15 1.09
C ARG A 110 -11.78 23.30 0.32
N TRP A 111 -12.08 23.42 -0.97
CA TRP A 111 -11.71 24.59 -1.78
C TRP A 111 -12.74 25.71 -1.72
N THR A 112 -13.95 25.43 -1.22
CA THR A 112 -15.00 26.43 -1.01
C THR A 112 -14.95 26.94 0.42
N GLU A 113 -15.09 28.26 0.62
CA GLU A 113 -15.18 28.88 1.96
C GLU A 113 -16.33 28.35 2.82
N TRP A 114 -17.27 27.63 2.22
CA TRP A 114 -18.43 27.06 2.90
C TRP A 114 -18.16 25.59 3.21
N ASP A 115 -18.14 25.27 4.50
CA ASP A 115 -18.07 23.91 5.01
C ASP A 115 -19.42 23.20 4.80
N TYR A 116 -19.63 22.69 3.59
CA TYR A 116 -20.85 21.97 3.18
C TYR A 116 -20.96 20.56 3.83
N GLY A 117 -20.33 20.32 4.98
CA GLY A 117 -20.38 19.04 5.67
C GLY A 117 -19.40 18.01 5.10
N GLY A 118 -18.22 18.44 4.67
CA GLY A 118 -17.14 17.53 4.32
C GLY A 118 -16.54 16.91 5.57
N THR A 119 -17.15 15.85 6.11
CA THR A 119 -16.70 15.17 7.34
C THR A 119 -15.41 14.37 7.14
N GLY A 120 -14.99 14.22 5.89
CA GLY A 120 -13.91 13.37 5.45
C GLY A 120 -14.23 11.87 5.47
N PHE A 121 -13.23 11.08 5.10
CA PHE A 121 -13.33 9.63 4.90
C PHE A 121 -12.53 8.84 5.92
N GLY A 122 -13.23 7.89 6.49
CA GLY A 122 -12.69 6.94 7.43
C GLY A 122 -11.95 5.75 6.78
N PRO A 123 -11.39 4.89 7.64
CA PRO A 123 -10.58 3.74 7.27
C PRO A 123 -11.29 2.72 6.36
N ALA A 124 -12.62 2.66 6.39
CA ALA A 124 -13.40 1.77 5.53
C ALA A 124 -13.12 2.00 4.05
N VAL A 125 -13.02 3.26 3.61
CA VAL A 125 -12.79 3.63 2.20
C VAL A 125 -11.47 3.03 1.69
N TRP A 126 -10.43 3.13 2.51
CA TRP A 126 -9.07 2.75 2.15
C TRP A 126 -8.88 1.24 2.10
N ILE A 127 -9.37 0.55 3.13
CA ILE A 127 -9.28 -0.91 3.24
C ILE A 127 -10.19 -1.56 2.21
N GLY A 128 -11.40 -1.02 2.00
CA GLY A 128 -12.30 -1.53 0.99
C GLY A 128 -11.81 -1.23 -0.43
N LEU A 129 -11.16 -0.09 -0.69
CA LEU A 129 -10.46 0.15 -1.97
C LEU A 129 -9.37 -0.88 -2.22
N ALA A 130 -8.55 -1.22 -1.21
CA ALA A 130 -7.57 -2.28 -1.33
C ALA A 130 -8.22 -3.63 -1.65
N GLY A 131 -9.29 -3.99 -0.93
CA GLY A 131 -10.06 -5.22 -1.17
C GLY A 131 -10.69 -5.28 -2.57
N ALA A 132 -11.31 -4.19 -3.02
CA ALA A 132 -11.92 -4.06 -4.34
C ALA A 132 -10.86 -4.18 -5.44
N VAL A 133 -9.74 -3.46 -5.30
CA VAL A 133 -8.61 -3.55 -6.22
C VAL A 133 -8.04 -4.96 -6.25
N LEU A 134 -7.90 -5.68 -5.12
CA LEU A 134 -7.46 -7.07 -5.10
C LEU A 134 -8.46 -8.01 -5.80
N ALA A 135 -9.76 -7.80 -5.60
CA ALA A 135 -10.82 -8.60 -6.18
C ALA A 135 -10.87 -8.46 -7.71
N GLY A 136 -10.63 -7.26 -8.23
CA GLY A 136 -10.66 -6.95 -9.65
C GLY A 136 -9.48 -7.50 -10.45
N GLN A 137 -8.43 -7.99 -9.78
CA GLN A 137 -7.21 -8.42 -10.49
C GLN A 137 -7.37 -9.81 -11.11
N PRO A 138 -6.65 -10.07 -12.22
CA PRO A 138 -6.55 -11.43 -12.73
C PRO A 138 -5.85 -12.35 -11.71
N ARG A 139 -6.28 -13.62 -11.66
CA ARG A 139 -5.56 -14.69 -10.94
C ARG A 139 -4.48 -15.28 -11.83
N GLU A 140 -3.47 -15.93 -11.26
CA GLU A 140 -2.48 -16.68 -12.04
C GLU A 140 -3.16 -17.75 -12.92
N ALA A 141 -4.15 -18.45 -12.35
CA ALA A 141 -4.97 -19.41 -13.08
C ALA A 141 -5.80 -18.81 -14.24
N ASP A 142 -6.05 -17.49 -14.26
CA ASP A 142 -6.83 -16.80 -15.30
C ASP A 142 -5.94 -16.22 -16.41
N LEU A 143 -4.60 -16.32 -16.28
CA LEU A 143 -3.64 -15.80 -17.27
C LEU A 143 -3.35 -16.79 -18.40
N PHE A 144 -3.77 -18.05 -18.25
CA PHE A 144 -3.67 -19.07 -19.29
C PHE A 144 -4.76 -18.83 -20.35
N ASP A 145 -4.49 -17.94 -21.30
CA ASP A 145 -5.34 -17.79 -22.48
C ASP A 145 -5.04 -18.93 -23.47
N VAL A 146 -6.08 -19.64 -23.90
CA VAL A 146 -5.98 -20.70 -24.93
C VAL A 146 -5.83 -20.08 -26.33
N SER A 147 -6.11 -18.78 -26.45
CA SER A 147 -6.07 -18.01 -27.70
C SER A 147 -4.88 -17.04 -27.72
N GLY A 148 -3.77 -17.50 -28.30
CA GLY A 148 -2.74 -16.62 -28.87
C GLY A 148 -1.77 -15.97 -27.89
N HIS A 149 -0.60 -15.62 -28.41
CA HIS A 149 0.57 -15.08 -27.70
C HIS A 149 0.33 -13.71 -27.01
N ASP A 150 -0.91 -13.18 -27.01
CA ASP A 150 -1.28 -11.84 -26.56
C ASP A 150 -2.01 -11.79 -25.19
N GLY A 151 -2.41 -12.94 -24.63
CA GLY A 151 -3.21 -13.01 -23.39
C GLY A 151 -2.51 -12.43 -22.15
N PHE A 152 -1.18 -12.52 -22.10
CA PHE A 152 -0.33 -11.84 -21.10
C PHE A 152 -0.31 -10.32 -21.32
N GLY A 153 -0.34 -9.87 -22.58
CA GLY A 153 -0.30 -8.45 -22.94
C GLY A 153 -1.54 -7.69 -22.48
N VAL A 154 -2.74 -8.25 -22.67
CA VAL A 154 -4.00 -7.61 -22.27
C VAL A 154 -4.14 -7.51 -20.76
N ALA A 155 -3.93 -8.61 -20.01
CA ALA A 155 -4.00 -8.57 -18.55
C ALA A 155 -2.91 -7.69 -17.93
N GLY A 156 -1.71 -7.68 -18.53
CA GLY A 156 -0.64 -6.76 -18.14
C GLY A 156 -1.05 -5.30 -18.34
N ARG A 157 -1.64 -4.95 -19.49
CA ARG A 157 -2.19 -3.60 -19.74
C ARG A 157 -3.29 -3.23 -18.74
N GLN A 158 -4.24 -4.12 -18.47
CA GLN A 158 -5.30 -3.87 -17.50
C GLN A 158 -4.76 -3.66 -16.08
N SER A 159 -3.80 -4.47 -15.65
CA SER A 159 -3.21 -4.34 -14.30
C SER A 159 -2.35 -3.08 -14.18
N ARG A 160 -1.63 -2.70 -15.25
CA ARG A 160 -0.93 -1.41 -15.31
C ARG A 160 -1.90 -0.24 -15.29
N ALA A 161 -2.99 -0.31 -16.05
CA ALA A 161 -4.02 0.72 -16.06
C ALA A 161 -4.63 0.89 -14.66
N LEU A 162 -4.96 -0.21 -13.98
CA LEU A 162 -5.46 -0.17 -12.60
C LEU A 162 -4.44 0.46 -11.64
N LEU A 163 -3.17 0.06 -11.72
CA LEU A 163 -2.09 0.64 -10.93
C LEU A 163 -1.94 2.15 -11.19
N LEU A 164 -2.02 2.58 -12.45
CA LEU A 164 -1.92 3.99 -12.85
C LEU A 164 -3.16 4.80 -12.47
N VAL A 165 -4.36 4.22 -12.50
CA VAL A 165 -5.60 4.89 -12.06
C VAL A 165 -5.56 5.14 -10.57
N VAL A 166 -5.25 4.11 -9.77
CA VAL A 166 -5.15 4.24 -8.30
C VAL A 166 -3.94 5.12 -7.93
N GLY A 167 -2.85 5.03 -8.69
CA GLY A 167 -1.68 5.91 -8.57
C GLY A 167 -1.96 7.37 -8.94
N GLY A 168 -2.80 7.59 -9.95
CA GLY A 168 -3.28 8.92 -10.34
C GLY A 168 -4.17 9.53 -9.26
N LEU A 169 -5.03 8.71 -8.65
CA LEU A 169 -5.83 9.13 -7.50
C LEU A 169 -4.94 9.57 -6.34
N PHE A 170 -3.92 8.78 -5.99
CA PHE A 170 -2.89 9.16 -5.02
C PHE A 170 -2.25 10.51 -5.37
N ALA A 171 -1.83 10.71 -6.63
CA ALA A 171 -1.19 11.94 -7.06
C ALA A 171 -2.12 13.16 -6.93
N VAL A 172 -3.38 13.05 -7.38
CA VAL A 172 -4.38 14.13 -7.26
C VAL A 172 -4.62 14.49 -5.79
N MET A 173 -4.75 13.47 -4.92
CA MET A 173 -4.92 13.66 -3.49
C MET A 173 -3.71 14.40 -2.88
N THR A 174 -2.50 13.90 -3.12
CA THR A 174 -1.29 14.47 -2.54
C THR A 174 -1.02 15.88 -3.06
N VAL A 175 -1.26 16.17 -4.35
CA VAL A 175 -1.15 17.53 -4.89
C VAL A 175 -2.16 18.47 -4.25
N SER A 176 -3.41 18.03 -4.08
CA SER A 176 -4.44 18.83 -3.42
C SER A 176 -4.05 19.16 -1.97
N ALA A 177 -3.48 18.19 -1.25
CA ALA A 177 -2.96 18.40 0.10
C ALA A 177 -1.86 19.46 0.15
N VAL A 178 -0.89 19.36 -0.77
CA VAL A 178 0.22 20.32 -0.88
C VAL A 178 -0.31 21.73 -1.12
N VAL A 179 -1.30 21.89 -2.01
CA VAL A 179 -1.84 23.22 -2.28
C VAL A 179 -2.60 23.78 -1.08
N ILE A 180 -3.44 22.98 -0.42
CA ILE A 180 -4.16 23.38 0.79
C ILE A 180 -3.17 23.80 1.89
N ASP A 181 -2.11 23.03 2.11
CA ASP A 181 -1.09 23.32 3.11
C ASP A 181 -0.33 24.62 2.78
N VAL A 182 -0.02 24.87 1.51
CA VAL A 182 0.62 26.13 1.08
C VAL A 182 -0.31 27.33 1.25
N VAL A 183 -1.60 27.19 0.93
CA VAL A 183 -2.59 28.27 1.14
C VAL A 183 -2.71 28.60 2.63
N ARG A 184 -2.86 27.57 3.48
CA ARG A 184 -2.88 27.74 4.94
C ARG A 184 -1.63 28.41 5.47
N PHE A 185 -0.46 28.10 4.90
CA PHE A 185 0.78 28.78 5.25
C PHE A 185 0.70 30.29 4.96
N VAL A 186 0.21 30.67 3.78
CA VAL A 186 0.08 32.08 3.37
C VAL A 186 -0.94 32.82 4.24
N GLU A 187 -2.11 32.23 4.49
CA GLU A 187 -3.14 32.83 5.37
C GLU A 187 -2.61 33.04 6.80
N ASN A 188 -1.83 32.08 7.30
CA ASN A 188 -1.19 32.18 8.61
C ASN A 188 -0.08 33.25 8.66
N LEU A 189 0.55 33.62 7.53
CA LEU A 189 1.48 34.75 7.48
C LEU A 189 0.74 36.08 7.64
N ASP A 190 -0.41 36.22 6.96
CA ASP A 190 -1.23 37.43 6.99
C ASP A 190 -1.88 37.68 8.36
N ALA A 191 -2.22 36.60 9.08
CA ALA A 191 -2.81 36.66 10.40
C ALA A 191 -1.81 36.99 11.53
N VAL A 192 -0.49 36.93 11.28
CA VAL A 192 0.53 36.86 12.33
C VAL A 192 1.62 37.92 12.13
N ALA A 193 1.34 39.15 12.57
CA ALA A 193 2.36 40.19 12.83
C ALA A 193 3.27 39.89 14.05
N GLY A 194 3.37 38.63 14.49
CA GLY A 194 4.18 38.22 15.64
C GLY A 194 4.50 36.72 15.64
N LEU A 195 5.73 36.37 15.28
CA LEU A 195 6.34 35.03 15.22
C LEU A 195 5.68 33.97 16.14
N ARG A 196 4.63 33.32 15.66
CA ARG A 196 4.18 32.03 16.22
C ARG A 196 4.83 30.92 15.40
N VAL A 197 5.54 30.04 16.10
CA VAL A 197 6.19 28.83 15.56
C VAL A 197 5.22 27.94 14.76
N SER A 198 3.91 28.00 15.04
CA SER A 198 2.89 27.20 14.34
C SER A 198 2.63 27.63 12.89
N VAL A 199 3.16 28.78 12.44
CA VAL A 199 3.03 29.20 11.03
C VAL A 199 3.76 28.24 10.08
N LEU A 200 4.83 27.56 10.51
CA LEU A 200 5.63 26.68 9.64
C LEU A 200 5.09 25.24 9.52
N ASP A 201 4.11 24.84 10.34
CA ASP A 201 3.50 23.51 10.32
C ASP A 201 3.02 23.09 8.91
N PRO A 202 2.27 23.94 8.18
CA PRO A 202 1.76 23.56 6.87
C PRO A 202 2.87 23.40 5.83
N LEU A 203 3.94 24.21 5.91
CA LEU A 203 5.07 24.12 4.98
C LEU A 203 5.84 22.81 5.15
N VAL A 204 6.04 22.35 6.40
CA VAL A 204 6.68 21.06 6.69
C VAL A 204 5.80 19.90 6.18
N SER A 205 4.48 19.97 6.38
CA SER A 205 3.53 18.99 5.85
C SER A 205 3.55 18.93 4.31
N ALA A 206 3.52 20.08 3.65
CA ALA A 206 3.61 20.18 2.19
C ALA A 206 4.91 19.54 1.66
N ALA A 207 6.05 19.82 2.29
CA ALA A 207 7.33 19.22 1.91
C ALA A 207 7.32 17.69 2.06
N ALA A 208 6.73 17.18 3.16
CA ALA A 208 6.56 15.75 3.37
C ALA A 208 5.66 15.09 2.32
N ALA A 209 4.54 15.74 1.97
CA ALA A 209 3.63 15.28 0.93
C ALA A 209 4.31 15.22 -0.44
N VAL A 210 5.11 16.24 -0.82
CA VAL A 210 5.91 16.23 -2.06
C VAL A 210 6.94 15.09 -2.04
N ALA A 211 7.61 14.86 -0.91
CA ALA A 211 8.56 13.76 -0.80
C ALA A 211 7.88 12.39 -1.00
N TRP A 212 6.71 12.18 -0.39
CA TRP A 212 5.90 10.98 -0.62
C TRP A 212 5.45 10.84 -2.09
N LEU A 213 5.03 11.93 -2.73
CA LEU A 213 4.68 11.95 -4.14
C LEU A 213 5.84 11.48 -5.01
N ILE A 214 7.05 11.97 -4.75
CA ILE A 214 8.26 11.58 -5.48
C ILE A 214 8.60 10.10 -5.23
N VAL A 215 8.59 9.64 -3.97
CA VAL A 215 8.94 8.26 -3.62
C VAL A 215 7.95 7.28 -4.24
N VAL A 216 6.65 7.50 -4.02
CA VAL A 216 5.58 6.60 -4.48
C VAL A 216 5.39 6.70 -5.99
N GLY A 217 5.41 7.90 -6.55
CA GLY A 217 5.30 8.11 -7.99
C GLY A 217 6.41 7.42 -8.77
N ARG A 218 7.66 7.48 -8.28
CA ARG A 218 8.78 6.74 -8.88
C ARG A 218 8.55 5.23 -8.81
N LEU A 219 8.06 4.71 -7.69
CA LEU A 219 7.77 3.30 -7.52
C LEU A 219 6.63 2.81 -8.42
N ILE A 220 5.57 3.63 -8.59
CA ILE A 220 4.44 3.33 -9.49
C ILE A 220 4.94 3.26 -10.93
N LEU A 221 5.70 4.26 -11.37
CA LEU A 221 6.23 4.28 -12.73
C LEU A 221 7.16 3.09 -12.97
N SER A 222 8.05 2.79 -12.02
CA SER A 222 8.96 1.64 -12.16
C SER A 222 8.22 0.30 -12.11
N ALA A 223 7.22 0.13 -11.25
CA ALA A 223 6.38 -1.07 -11.22
C ALA A 223 5.58 -1.23 -12.52
N ALA A 224 5.03 -0.15 -13.07
CA ALA A 224 4.35 -0.14 -14.36
C ALA A 224 5.28 -0.54 -15.53
N THR A 225 6.57 -0.18 -15.46
CA THR A 225 7.59 -0.61 -16.42
C THR A 225 8.09 -2.06 -16.21
N GLY A 226 7.61 -2.77 -15.18
CA GLY A 226 7.94 -4.18 -14.93
C GLY A 226 9.17 -4.38 -14.03
N LYS A 227 9.55 -3.40 -13.20
CA LYS A 227 10.57 -3.61 -12.16
C LYS A 227 9.94 -4.25 -10.93
N THR A 228 10.15 -5.56 -10.75
CA THR A 228 9.52 -6.36 -9.68
C THR A 228 9.82 -5.82 -8.27
N GLY A 229 11.05 -5.34 -8.02
CA GLY A 229 11.43 -4.79 -6.72
C GLY A 229 10.57 -3.59 -6.32
N SER A 230 10.14 -2.76 -7.27
CA SER A 230 9.25 -1.62 -7.00
C SER A 230 7.81 -2.05 -6.75
N SER A 231 7.31 -3.05 -7.48
CA SER A 231 6.00 -3.66 -7.21
C SER A 231 5.93 -4.20 -5.78
N LEU A 232 7.02 -4.81 -5.35
CA LEU A 232 7.16 -5.32 -4.00
C LEU A 232 7.20 -4.20 -2.97
N SER A 233 8.02 -3.16 -3.18
CA SER A 233 8.04 -1.98 -2.32
C SER A 233 6.66 -1.32 -2.18
N LEU A 234 5.90 -1.19 -3.28
CA LEU A 234 4.53 -0.68 -3.26
C LEU A 234 3.60 -1.58 -2.45
N SER A 235 3.72 -2.90 -2.61
CA SER A 235 2.92 -3.84 -1.83
C SER A 235 3.18 -3.71 -0.32
N LEU A 236 4.46 -3.62 0.08
CA LEU A 236 4.84 -3.41 1.47
C LEU A 236 4.30 -2.08 2.01
N LEU A 237 4.47 -1.02 1.22
CA LEU A 237 3.98 0.30 1.58
C LEU A 237 2.46 0.32 1.74
N GLY A 238 1.73 -0.33 0.83
CA GLY A 238 0.27 -0.39 0.90
C GLY A 238 -0.24 -1.23 2.06
N TRP A 239 0.41 -2.35 2.39
CA TRP A 239 0.06 -3.14 3.57
C TRP A 239 0.39 -2.43 4.87
N ALA A 240 1.50 -1.69 4.93
CA ALA A 240 1.79 -0.81 6.07
C ALA A 240 0.69 0.25 6.26
N ALA A 241 0.23 0.84 5.16
CA ALA A 241 -0.87 1.81 5.19
C ALA A 241 -2.21 1.21 5.62
N ALA A 242 -2.55 0.02 5.12
CA ALA A 242 -3.76 -0.69 5.53
C ALA A 242 -3.72 -1.11 7.01
N GLY A 243 -2.58 -1.61 7.48
CA GLY A 243 -2.37 -1.98 8.89
C GLY A 243 -2.45 -0.76 9.81
N TRP A 244 -1.85 0.37 9.40
CA TRP A 244 -1.99 1.64 10.10
C TRP A 244 -3.46 2.09 10.18
N ALA A 245 -4.18 2.09 9.06
CA ALA A 245 -5.59 2.46 9.02
C ALA A 245 -6.43 1.63 10.00
N LEU A 246 -6.24 0.30 10.01
CA LEU A 246 -6.93 -0.60 10.95
C LEU A 246 -6.64 -0.26 12.42
N MET A 247 -5.38 0.04 12.77
CA MET A 247 -5.01 0.36 14.15
C MET A 247 -5.63 1.66 14.64
N VAL A 248 -5.71 2.66 13.76
CA VAL A 248 -6.35 3.95 14.08
C VAL A 248 -7.88 3.80 14.19
N SER A 249 -8.46 2.76 13.61
CA SER A 249 -9.90 2.49 13.67
C SER A 249 -10.39 1.80 14.96
N LEU A 250 -9.50 1.42 15.88
CA LEU A 250 -9.88 0.61 17.03
C LEU A 250 -10.70 1.44 18.05
N PRO A 251 -11.85 0.93 18.55
CA PRO A 251 -12.66 1.63 19.55
C PRO A 251 -11.88 1.97 20.82
N GLY A 252 -12.03 3.19 21.32
CA GLY A 252 -11.32 3.68 22.50
C GLY A 252 -9.89 4.16 22.23
N ALA A 253 -9.44 4.07 20.98
CA ALA A 253 -8.28 4.82 20.54
C ALA A 253 -8.66 6.33 20.49
N PRO A 254 -7.79 7.25 20.96
CA PRO A 254 -8.12 8.68 21.13
C PRO A 254 -8.21 9.45 19.79
N TYR A 255 -8.70 8.79 18.73
CA TYR A 255 -8.59 9.26 17.35
C TYR A 255 -9.98 9.57 16.80
N GLU A 256 -10.31 10.85 16.71
CA GLU A 256 -11.39 11.35 15.85
C GLU A 256 -10.89 11.35 14.39
N SER A 257 -10.58 10.15 13.85
CA SER A 257 -9.85 9.99 12.59
C SER A 257 -10.73 9.99 11.34
N VAL A 258 -11.68 10.92 11.30
CA VAL A 258 -12.55 11.06 10.13
C VAL A 258 -12.05 12.10 9.15
N ASP A 259 -11.00 12.82 9.51
CA ASP A 259 -10.55 13.94 8.70
C ASP A 259 -9.62 13.47 7.57
N SER A 260 -10.20 13.14 6.41
CA SER A 260 -9.48 12.68 5.21
C SER A 260 -8.44 13.66 4.65
N VAL A 261 -8.42 14.92 5.12
CA VAL A 261 -7.62 16.00 4.50
C VAL A 261 -6.88 16.88 5.51
N THR A 262 -6.83 16.55 6.80
CA THR A 262 -5.81 17.19 7.64
C THR A 262 -4.42 16.58 7.41
N THR A 263 -3.44 17.49 7.43
CA THR A 263 -1.99 17.40 7.19
C THR A 263 -1.40 15.99 7.35
N GLY A 264 -1.16 15.32 6.21
CA GLY A 264 -0.40 14.07 6.11
C GLY A 264 -1.19 12.84 5.67
N TYR A 265 -2.53 12.83 5.73
CA TYR A 265 -3.36 11.66 5.39
C TYR A 265 -3.78 11.58 3.92
N LEU A 266 -3.79 12.72 3.20
CA LEU A 266 -4.15 12.78 1.78
C LEU A 266 -3.14 12.03 0.91
N GLY A 267 -3.64 10.98 0.26
CA GLY A 267 -2.86 10.10 -0.61
C GLY A 267 -2.34 8.86 0.13
N ILE A 268 -1.84 8.98 1.36
CA ILE A 268 -1.40 7.82 2.17
C ILE A 268 -2.49 6.74 2.24
N ALA A 269 -3.74 7.18 2.36
CA ALA A 269 -4.89 6.31 2.47
C ALA A 269 -5.12 5.45 1.20
N VAL A 270 -4.76 5.97 0.02
CA VAL A 270 -4.85 5.26 -1.27
C VAL A 270 -3.71 4.23 -1.43
N LEU A 271 -2.67 4.28 -0.58
CA LEU A 271 -1.53 3.35 -0.66
C LEU A 271 -1.96 1.89 -0.51
N GLY A 272 -2.99 1.59 0.29
CA GLY A 272 -3.53 0.23 0.39
C GLY A 272 -4.00 -0.30 -0.97
N GLY A 273 -4.72 0.53 -1.73
CA GLY A 273 -5.12 0.26 -3.11
C GLY A 273 -3.92 0.13 -4.06
N ILE A 274 -2.90 1.00 -3.93
CA ILE A 274 -1.69 0.92 -4.76
C ILE A 274 -0.93 -0.37 -4.49
N GLY A 275 -0.76 -0.75 -3.22
CA GLY A 275 -0.09 -1.98 -2.82
C GLY A 275 -0.85 -3.22 -3.29
N ALA A 276 -2.18 -3.19 -3.22
CA ALA A 276 -3.03 -4.20 -3.82
C ALA A 276 -2.80 -4.29 -5.34
N ALA A 277 -2.85 -3.16 -6.07
CA ALA A 277 -2.60 -3.09 -7.52
C ALA A 277 -1.23 -3.65 -7.91
N ALA A 278 -0.20 -3.30 -7.14
CA ALA A 278 1.18 -3.74 -7.34
C ALA A 278 1.38 -5.25 -7.09
N LEU A 279 0.45 -5.93 -6.40
CA LEU A 279 0.49 -7.38 -6.21
C LEU A 279 0.00 -8.17 -7.42
N SER A 280 -0.47 -7.53 -8.50
CA SER A 280 -1.05 -8.24 -9.65
C SER A 280 -0.09 -9.29 -10.23
N PRO A 281 -0.56 -10.53 -10.47
CA PRO A 281 0.25 -11.54 -11.12
C PRO A 281 0.48 -11.25 -12.61
N ALA A 282 -0.30 -10.33 -13.19
CA ALA A 282 -0.16 -9.94 -14.58
C ALA A 282 0.92 -8.84 -14.81
N LEU A 283 1.45 -8.26 -13.73
CA LEU A 283 2.57 -7.32 -13.86
C LEU A 283 3.83 -8.12 -14.23
N PRO A 284 4.64 -7.65 -15.21
CA PRO A 284 5.81 -8.38 -15.65
C PRO A 284 6.78 -8.57 -14.48
N ARG A 285 7.06 -9.84 -14.14
CA ARG A 285 8.14 -10.21 -13.23
C ARG A 285 9.30 -10.71 -14.06
N ARG A 286 10.50 -10.17 -13.86
CA ARG A 286 11.70 -10.83 -14.41
C ARG A 286 11.84 -12.19 -13.74
N ILE A 287 11.94 -13.23 -14.57
CA ILE A 287 11.96 -14.64 -14.14
C ILE A 287 13.29 -14.99 -13.43
N ALA A 288 14.34 -14.22 -13.68
CA ALA A 288 15.59 -14.26 -12.92
C ALA A 288 15.90 -12.85 -12.39
N MET A 289 16.02 -12.73 -11.07
CA MET A 289 16.47 -11.50 -10.41
C MET A 289 17.67 -11.82 -9.53
N THR A 290 18.64 -10.92 -9.52
CA THR A 290 19.72 -11.00 -8.53
C THR A 290 19.19 -10.56 -7.17
N GLN A 291 19.79 -11.06 -6.09
CA GLN A 291 19.44 -10.64 -4.73
C GLN A 291 19.55 -9.11 -4.57
N HIS A 292 20.52 -8.47 -5.23
CA HIS A 292 20.66 -7.02 -5.25
C HIS A 292 19.43 -6.30 -5.86
N GLU A 293 18.91 -6.79 -6.98
CA GLU A 293 17.72 -6.23 -7.62
C GLU A 293 16.46 -6.39 -6.76
N TYR A 294 16.39 -7.46 -5.96
CA TYR A 294 15.25 -7.72 -5.08
C TYR A 294 15.22 -6.79 -3.85
N TYR A 295 16.38 -6.44 -3.29
CA TYR A 295 16.49 -5.66 -2.05
C TYR A 295 16.70 -4.16 -2.24
N SER A 296 17.31 -3.76 -3.35
CA SER A 296 17.68 -2.36 -3.59
C SER A 296 16.49 -1.40 -3.54
N ALA A 297 15.34 -1.79 -4.10
CA ALA A 297 14.14 -0.96 -4.08
C ALA A 297 13.52 -0.84 -2.67
N PRO A 298 13.20 -1.93 -1.93
CA PRO A 298 12.72 -1.83 -0.55
C PRO A 298 13.68 -1.08 0.37
N LEU A 299 14.99 -1.32 0.26
CA LEU A 299 15.99 -0.65 1.07
C LEU A 299 16.07 0.84 0.71
N GLY A 300 15.96 1.19 -0.57
CA GLY A 300 15.86 2.58 -1.01
C GLY A 300 14.64 3.31 -0.43
N VAL A 301 13.50 2.62 -0.29
CA VAL A 301 12.32 3.18 0.39
C VAL A 301 12.59 3.40 1.87
N VAL A 302 13.18 2.41 2.57
CA VAL A 302 13.56 2.58 3.99
C VAL A 302 14.48 3.77 4.16
N MET A 303 15.51 3.91 3.31
CA MET A 303 16.43 5.03 3.36
C MET A 303 15.71 6.37 3.09
N ALA A 304 14.86 6.45 2.07
CA ALA A 304 14.14 7.67 1.73
C ALA A 304 13.16 8.10 2.83
N VAL A 305 12.38 7.16 3.37
CA VAL A 305 11.45 7.39 4.47
C VAL A 305 12.21 7.80 5.73
N SER A 306 13.27 7.07 6.09
CA SER A 306 14.06 7.38 7.28
C SER A 306 14.74 8.74 7.17
N LEU A 307 15.31 9.08 6.00
CA LEU A 307 15.91 10.40 5.76
C LEU A 307 14.89 11.52 5.89
N LEU A 308 13.70 11.34 5.29
CA LEU A 308 12.60 12.30 5.39
C LEU A 308 12.22 12.53 6.86
N TRP A 309 12.10 11.46 7.64
CA TRP A 309 11.75 11.55 9.06
C TRP A 309 12.85 12.14 9.93
N VAL A 310 14.11 11.86 9.64
CA VAL A 310 15.24 12.53 10.29
C VAL A 310 15.18 14.03 10.01
N ALA A 311 14.98 14.44 8.75
CA ALA A 311 14.86 15.85 8.38
C ALA A 311 13.68 16.54 9.09
N MET A 312 12.51 15.90 9.11
CA MET A 312 11.33 16.42 9.81
C MET A 312 11.55 16.49 11.33
N SER A 313 12.21 15.50 11.92
CA SER A 313 12.49 15.52 13.36
C SER A 313 13.50 16.60 13.72
N VAL A 314 14.53 16.82 12.91
CA VAL A 314 15.49 17.93 13.09
C VAL A 314 14.79 19.27 12.95
N ALA A 315 13.99 19.47 11.90
CA ALA A 315 13.17 20.67 11.73
C ALA A 315 12.24 20.88 12.95
N GLY A 316 11.61 19.79 13.41
CA GLY A 316 10.78 19.75 14.61
C GLY A 316 11.52 20.21 15.87
N LEU A 317 12.75 19.76 16.08
CA LEU A 317 13.57 20.18 17.23
C LEU A 317 14.06 21.62 17.13
N THR A 318 14.31 22.11 15.91
CA THR A 318 14.80 23.49 15.70
C THR A 318 13.70 24.53 15.79
N LEU A 319 12.48 24.17 15.36
CA LEU A 319 11.35 25.08 15.30
C LEU A 319 10.50 25.00 16.57
N TYR A 320 10.33 23.81 17.15
CA TYR A 320 9.45 23.56 18.31
C TYR A 320 10.28 23.11 19.53
N SER A 321 9.70 23.18 20.73
CA SER A 321 10.39 22.63 21.91
C SER A 321 10.52 21.12 21.78
N ALA A 322 11.70 20.57 22.13
CA ALA A 322 11.97 19.15 22.05
C ALA A 322 10.96 18.31 22.86
N THR A 323 10.12 17.56 22.16
CA THR A 323 9.30 16.52 22.79
C THR A 323 10.07 15.20 22.81
N SER A 324 9.82 14.37 23.83
CA SER A 324 10.41 13.01 23.91
C SER A 324 10.06 12.17 22.68
N ALA A 325 8.91 12.43 22.06
CA ALA A 325 8.46 11.75 20.85
C ALA A 325 9.30 12.09 19.61
N VAL A 326 9.60 13.38 19.40
CA VAL A 326 10.46 13.81 18.28
C VAL A 326 11.88 13.28 18.45
N LEU A 327 12.40 13.27 19.69
CA LEU A 327 13.71 12.67 19.98
C LEU A 327 13.71 11.16 19.74
N ALA A 328 12.68 10.44 20.17
CA ALA A 328 12.55 9.00 19.94
C ALA A 328 12.45 8.67 18.44
N ALA A 329 11.67 9.44 17.68
CA ALA A 329 11.58 9.31 16.23
C ALA A 329 12.93 9.57 15.56
N LEU A 330 13.62 10.65 15.95
CA LEU A 330 14.95 10.96 15.42
C LEU A 330 15.93 9.81 15.64
N VAL A 331 16.00 9.27 16.87
CA VAL A 331 16.89 8.15 17.19
C VAL A 331 16.51 6.90 16.38
N PHE A 332 15.22 6.58 16.30
CA PHE A 332 14.75 5.43 15.53
C PHE A 332 15.11 5.53 14.04
N PHE A 333 14.77 6.65 13.40
CA PHE A 333 14.97 6.81 11.96
C PHE A 333 16.44 7.03 11.59
N THR A 334 17.27 7.60 12.48
CA THR A 334 18.73 7.63 12.28
C THR A 334 19.33 6.22 12.34
N LEU A 335 18.93 5.39 13.30
CA LEU A 335 19.36 3.99 13.39
C LEU A 335 18.87 3.17 12.19
N ALA A 336 17.62 3.39 11.75
CA ALA A 336 17.07 2.74 10.57
C ALA A 336 17.84 3.11 9.30
N LEU A 337 18.17 4.39 9.13
CA LEU A 337 18.96 4.88 8.01
C LEU A 337 20.37 4.29 8.02
N ALA A 338 21.06 4.32 9.17
CA ALA A 338 22.40 3.77 9.33
C ALA A 338 22.44 2.24 9.09
N GLY A 339 21.47 1.51 9.64
CA GLY A 339 21.35 0.07 9.41
C GLY A 339 21.05 -0.26 7.94
N ALA A 340 20.19 0.53 7.28
CA ALA A 340 19.90 0.34 5.87
C ALA A 340 21.13 0.60 4.99
N THR A 341 21.95 1.62 5.29
CA THR A 341 23.21 1.85 4.58
C THR A 341 24.20 0.72 4.80
N LEU A 342 24.34 0.22 6.03
CA LEU A 342 25.23 -0.90 6.35
C LEU A 342 24.83 -2.19 5.62
N VAL A 343 23.53 -2.48 5.57
CA VAL A 343 22.99 -3.62 4.78
C VAL A 343 23.28 -3.42 3.30
N ARG A 344 23.11 -2.19 2.78
CA ARG A 344 23.39 -1.86 1.38
C ARG A 344 24.84 -2.15 1.01
N ASP A 345 25.78 -1.73 1.85
CA ASP A 345 27.20 -1.89 1.60
C ASP A 345 27.62 -3.37 1.67
N ARG A 346 26.99 -4.15 2.56
CA ARG A 346 27.25 -5.59 2.68
C ARG A 346 26.59 -6.44 1.61
N MET A 347 25.67 -5.92 0.81
CA MET A 347 25.07 -6.67 -0.31
C MET A 347 26.08 -7.03 -1.42
N SER A 348 27.32 -6.52 -1.37
CA SER A 348 28.43 -6.94 -2.23
C SER A 348 29.33 -8.03 -1.63
N SER A 349 29.20 -8.32 -0.32
CA SER A 349 29.96 -9.37 0.38
C SER A 349 29.32 -10.76 0.22
N GLY A 350 30.00 -11.85 0.62
CA GLY A 350 29.48 -13.21 0.44
C GLY A 350 28.12 -13.52 1.12
N PRO A 351 27.38 -14.55 0.66
CA PRO A 351 25.97 -14.78 1.03
C PRO A 351 25.72 -15.07 2.52
N GLY A 352 26.69 -15.65 3.24
CA GLY A 352 26.55 -16.00 4.66
C GLY A 352 26.57 -14.79 5.61
N ASP A 353 27.42 -13.80 5.34
CA ASP A 353 27.51 -12.58 6.16
C ASP A 353 26.36 -11.61 5.88
N GLN A 354 25.82 -11.64 4.66
CA GLN A 354 24.63 -10.88 4.28
C GLN A 354 23.39 -11.31 5.07
N GLN A 355 23.15 -12.61 5.21
CA GLN A 355 21.97 -13.13 5.89
C GLN A 355 21.97 -12.74 7.38
N LYS A 356 23.12 -12.87 8.05
CA LYS A 356 23.28 -12.45 9.46
C LYS A 356 23.05 -10.95 9.63
N ALA A 357 23.58 -10.12 8.72
CA ALA A 357 23.38 -8.67 8.76
C ALA A 357 21.91 -8.28 8.56
N LEU A 358 21.21 -8.92 7.62
CA LEU A 358 19.79 -8.70 7.35
C LEU A 358 18.90 -9.08 8.54
N PHE A 359 19.14 -10.24 9.15
CA PHE A 359 18.40 -10.66 10.36
C PHE A 359 18.69 -9.75 11.56
N GLY A 360 19.96 -9.40 11.79
CA GLY A 360 20.35 -8.48 12.86
C GLY A 360 19.68 -7.11 12.70
N PHE A 361 19.68 -6.57 11.48
CA PHE A 361 18.99 -5.32 11.16
C PHE A 361 17.47 -5.41 11.38
N ALA A 362 16.83 -6.48 10.91
CA ALA A 362 15.39 -6.69 11.08
C ALA A 362 14.99 -6.79 12.56
N ILE A 363 15.72 -7.57 13.36
CA ILE A 363 15.46 -7.72 14.80
C ILE A 363 15.70 -6.39 15.52
N GLY A 364 16.80 -5.70 15.21
CA GLY A 364 17.11 -4.40 15.79
C GLY A 364 16.00 -3.38 15.55
N LEU A 365 15.53 -3.26 14.31
CA LEU A 365 14.43 -2.38 13.96
C LEU A 365 13.14 -2.69 14.72
N VAL A 366 12.77 -3.96 14.86
CA VAL A 366 11.56 -4.36 15.59
C VAL A 366 11.67 -3.97 17.06
N ILE A 367 12.81 -4.26 17.70
CA ILE A 367 13.03 -3.93 19.12
C ILE A 367 12.97 -2.41 19.34
N THR A 368 13.66 -1.64 18.49
CA THR A 368 13.65 -0.17 18.61
C THR A 368 12.27 0.40 18.31
N ALA A 369 11.53 -0.15 17.34
CA ALA A 369 10.17 0.30 17.02
C ALA A 369 9.21 0.04 18.19
N ILE A 370 9.29 -1.11 18.86
CA ILE A 370 8.50 -1.39 20.07
C ILE A 370 8.85 -0.37 21.17
N ALA A 371 10.13 -0.12 21.40
CA ALA A 371 10.56 0.85 22.41
C ALA A 371 10.01 2.26 22.11
N VAL A 372 10.05 2.69 20.84
CA VAL A 372 9.51 3.99 20.41
C VAL A 372 7.99 4.03 20.54
N LEU A 373 7.27 2.96 20.16
CA LEU A 373 5.82 2.87 20.38
C LEU A 373 5.45 3.03 21.85
N VAL A 374 6.19 2.38 22.75
CA VAL A 374 5.97 2.50 24.21
C VAL A 374 6.26 3.92 24.70
N VAL A 375 7.28 4.59 24.17
CA VAL A 375 7.58 5.99 24.55
C VAL A 375 6.53 6.95 23.99
N MET A 376 6.07 6.72 22.76
CA MET A 376 5.07 7.56 22.09
C MET A 376 3.67 7.37 22.66
N SER A 377 3.31 6.15 23.10
CA SER A 377 1.99 5.85 23.68
C SER A 377 1.72 6.60 24.98
N VAL A 378 2.78 7.10 25.63
CA VAL A 378 2.67 7.84 26.89
C VAL A 378 2.35 9.33 26.67
N ARG A 379 2.54 9.92 25.48
CA ARG A 379 2.44 11.40 25.33
C ARG A 379 1.99 12.01 23.98
N VAL A 380 1.72 11.26 22.91
CA VAL A 380 1.64 11.88 21.56
C VAL A 380 0.20 12.09 21.08
N ASN A 381 -0.05 13.26 20.48
CA ASN A 381 -1.13 13.46 19.49
C ASN A 381 -0.72 12.73 18.21
N TRP A 382 -1.25 11.53 17.99
CA TRP A 382 -0.84 10.58 16.94
C TRP A 382 -1.27 10.95 15.51
N ASN A 383 -1.67 12.21 15.27
CA ASN A 383 -2.20 12.69 13.98
C ASN A 383 -1.11 13.03 12.95
N GLN A 384 0.12 12.55 13.11
CA GLN A 384 1.22 12.79 12.15
C GLN A 384 1.47 11.57 11.27
N PRO A 385 2.10 11.70 10.08
CA PRO A 385 2.51 10.57 9.25
C PRO A 385 3.62 9.67 9.88
N ALA A 386 4.12 10.00 11.07
CA ALA A 386 5.20 9.31 11.80
C ALA A 386 4.91 7.85 12.11
N PRO A 387 3.70 7.50 12.57
CA PRO A 387 3.36 6.15 12.90
C PRO A 387 3.34 5.26 11.67
N LEU A 388 2.82 5.72 10.52
CA LEU A 388 2.87 4.93 9.29
C LEU A 388 4.31 4.57 8.92
N ALA A 389 5.22 5.55 8.95
CA ALA A 389 6.61 5.30 8.65
C ALA A 389 7.25 4.35 9.66
N LEU A 390 6.86 4.43 10.93
CA LEU A 390 7.28 3.51 11.97
C LEU A 390 6.70 2.09 11.76
N TRP A 391 5.46 1.96 11.29
CA TRP A 391 4.84 0.69 10.89
C TRP A 391 5.57 0.06 9.72
N LEU A 392 5.85 0.86 8.69
CA LEU A 392 6.58 0.44 7.50
C LEU A 392 8.00 -0.03 7.84
N VAL A 393 8.78 0.82 8.51
CA VAL A 393 10.21 0.61 8.78
C VAL A 393 10.42 -0.35 9.94
N GLY A 394 9.62 -0.24 11.01
CA GLY A 394 9.78 -1.00 12.24
C GLY A 394 9.18 -2.40 12.23
N PHE A 395 8.17 -2.66 11.40
CA PHE A 395 7.43 -3.92 11.43
C PHE A 395 7.30 -4.59 10.06
N VAL A 396 6.85 -3.87 9.04
CA VAL A 396 6.56 -4.47 7.72
C VAL A 396 7.84 -4.89 6.98
N VAL A 397 8.85 -4.03 6.93
CA VAL A 397 10.13 -4.36 6.29
C VAL A 397 10.85 -5.51 7.01
N PRO A 398 10.99 -5.51 8.35
CA PRO A 398 11.54 -6.65 9.08
C PRO A 398 10.78 -7.96 8.85
N ALA A 399 9.45 -7.95 8.91
CA ALA A 399 8.63 -9.13 8.66
C ALA A 399 8.88 -9.70 7.25
N PHE A 400 9.03 -8.82 6.26
CA PHE A 400 9.34 -9.21 4.89
C PHE A 400 10.74 -9.83 4.76
N ILE A 401 11.75 -9.25 5.40
CA ILE A 401 13.12 -9.80 5.43
C ILE A 401 13.08 -11.22 6.01
N VAL A 402 12.45 -11.40 7.17
CA VAL A 402 12.31 -12.70 7.84
C VAL A 402 11.56 -13.70 6.95
N TRP A 403 10.45 -13.26 6.33
CA TRP A 403 9.63 -14.10 5.45
C TRP A 403 10.41 -14.57 4.20
N ARG A 404 11.18 -13.68 3.54
CA ARG A 404 12.01 -14.07 2.39
C ARG A 404 13.07 -15.08 2.80
N GLU A 405 13.77 -14.85 3.92
CA GLU A 405 14.85 -15.73 4.35
C GLU A 405 14.35 -17.10 4.80
N ALA A 406 13.22 -17.13 5.52
CA ALA A 406 12.56 -18.38 5.90
C ALA A 406 12.11 -19.18 4.66
N LEU A 407 11.57 -18.49 3.64
CA LEU A 407 11.16 -19.11 2.39
C LEU A 407 12.36 -19.52 1.52
N ALA A 408 13.39 -18.70 1.40
CA ALA A 408 14.60 -19.03 0.64
C ALA A 408 15.28 -20.27 1.20
N ALA A 409 15.38 -20.38 2.54
CA ALA A 409 15.87 -21.59 3.20
C ALA A 409 14.95 -22.81 2.97
N SER A 410 13.64 -22.62 2.86
CA SER A 410 12.70 -23.71 2.53
C SER A 410 12.76 -24.13 1.06
N LEU A 411 12.96 -23.17 0.15
CA LEU A 411 12.99 -23.35 -1.30
C LEU A 411 14.32 -23.98 -1.75
N ALA A 412 15.44 -23.56 -1.15
CA ALA A 412 16.75 -24.19 -1.32
C ALA A 412 16.74 -25.64 -0.83
N ARG A 413 16.10 -25.93 0.32
CA ARG A 413 15.89 -27.31 0.81
C ARG A 413 15.00 -28.15 -0.10
N SER A 414 14.11 -27.52 -0.87
CA SER A 414 13.25 -28.20 -1.86
C SER A 414 13.88 -28.34 -3.25
N GLY A 415 15.11 -27.84 -3.47
CA GLY A 415 15.81 -27.91 -4.76
C GLY A 415 15.26 -27.00 -5.86
N VAL A 416 14.37 -26.06 -5.53
CA VAL A 416 13.70 -25.15 -6.48
C VAL A 416 14.58 -23.94 -6.85
N ILE A 417 15.53 -23.59 -5.98
CA ILE A 417 16.55 -22.56 -6.23
C ILE A 417 17.90 -23.24 -6.00
N ARG A 418 18.75 -23.25 -7.03
CA ARG A 418 20.17 -23.67 -6.91
C ARG A 418 21.02 -22.50 -6.48
#